data_AF-A0A2E8KLL2-F1
#
_entry.id   AF-A0A2E8KLL2-F1
#
_cell.length_a   1.000
_cell.length_b   1.000
_cell.length_c   1.000
_cell.angle_alpha   90.00
_cell.angle_beta   90.00
_cell.angle_gamma   90.00
#
_symmetry.space_group_name_H-M   'P 1'
#
loop_
_entity.id
_entity.type
_entity.pdbx_description
1 polymer ?
#
loop_
_entity_poly.entity_id
_entity_poly.type
_entity_poly.pdbx_seq_one_letter_code
_entity_poly.pdbx_strand_id
1 'polypeptide(L)'
;MKRKEKIIMRERFWMTLTCLCIVFGVLSAKAEDTFADKILQYFPQADTNKDGVLSEEEEAVVSRRAIQRYPKADVDGDGSLSDKEKQQLLKRVVALRKRMNDTSPPTGGFFGGGKSDSGQKPSFENVKYGEDERNVFDIWLAESEEPTPLAVYIHGGGFKNGSKEKLKAEKLAALLDAGISVAAINYRFVTTDPLPTAHRDAKRAIQSMRSKADEWNIDTDRVAAFGGSAGAQICMWLAYSDDMADTTSDDPVERESTR
;
A
#
# COMPACT_ATOMS: atom_id res chain seq x y z
N MET A 1 -55.39 79.01 -3.25
CA MET A 1 -56.86 79.00 -3.42
C MET A 1 -57.25 77.70 -4.10
N LYS A 2 -58.30 77.05 -3.58
CA LYS A 2 -58.68 75.63 -3.72
C LYS A 2 -58.89 75.13 -5.16
N ARG A 3 -58.88 73.79 -5.27
CA ARG A 3 -59.61 72.89 -6.20
C ARG A 3 -58.72 72.24 -7.27
N LYS A 4 -58.83 70.95 -7.62
CA LYS A 4 -59.66 69.80 -7.21
C LYS A 4 -59.03 68.58 -7.93
N GLU A 5 -58.72 67.50 -7.22
CA GLU A 5 -59.44 66.21 -7.26
C GLU A 5 -59.30 65.37 -8.54
N LYS A 6 -58.54 64.27 -8.38
CA LYS A 6 -58.83 62.88 -8.80
C LYS A 6 -59.32 62.61 -10.23
N ILE A 7 -58.40 62.11 -11.07
CA ILE A 7 -58.60 61.07 -12.09
C ILE A 7 -57.30 60.22 -12.07
N ILE A 8 -57.20 59.09 -11.33
CA ILE A 8 -57.53 57.69 -11.74
C ILE A 8 -56.60 57.27 -12.91
N MET A 9 -55.66 56.31 -12.83
CA MET A 9 -55.76 54.95 -12.28
C MET A 9 -54.35 54.29 -12.12
N ARG A 10 -54.18 53.60 -10.99
CA ARG A 10 -53.55 52.28 -10.81
C ARG A 10 -52.01 52.11 -10.76
N GLU A 11 -51.56 51.81 -9.54
CA GLU A 11 -50.49 50.88 -9.15
C GLU A 11 -49.04 51.21 -9.56
N ARG A 12 -48.40 52.05 -8.74
CA ARG A 12 -46.95 51.98 -8.51
C ARG A 12 -46.71 51.97 -7.01
N PHE A 13 -46.45 50.75 -6.54
CA PHE A 13 -46.21 50.32 -5.17
C PHE A 13 -45.29 51.29 -4.41
N TRP A 14 -45.83 51.89 -3.35
CA TRP A 14 -45.14 52.42 -2.17
C TRP A 14 -44.21 51.33 -1.58
N MET A 15 -43.12 51.55 -0.84
CA MET A 15 -42.76 52.61 0.09
C MET A 15 -41.30 52.41 0.55
N THR A 16 -40.69 53.50 0.98
CA THR A 16 -39.39 53.66 1.65
C THR A 16 -39.27 52.94 3.01
N LEU A 17 -38.05 52.49 3.35
CA LEU A 17 -37.21 53.01 4.46
C LEU A 17 -36.51 51.91 5.31
N THR A 18 -35.22 52.15 5.53
CA THR A 18 -34.39 51.81 6.71
C THR A 18 -33.56 50.50 6.72
N CYS A 19 -32.24 50.75 6.68
CA CYS A 19 -31.11 49.98 7.18
C CYS A 19 -31.40 48.80 8.12
N LEU A 20 -30.91 47.62 7.76
CA LEU A 20 -30.15 46.78 8.70
C LEU A 20 -29.31 45.75 7.93
N CYS A 21 -28.07 45.60 8.38
CA CYS A 21 -27.05 44.67 7.93
C CYS A 21 -27.60 43.27 7.62
N ILE A 22 -27.57 42.86 6.35
CA ILE A 22 -27.27 41.46 6.00
C ILE A 22 -26.24 41.53 4.89
N VAL A 23 -24.97 41.65 5.31
CA VAL A 23 -23.91 40.97 4.58
C VAL A 23 -24.38 39.53 4.50
N PHE A 24 -24.89 39.12 3.33
CA PHE A 24 -25.01 37.71 3.02
C PHE A 24 -23.56 37.22 3.00
N GLY A 25 -23.08 36.86 4.19
CA GLY A 25 -21.99 35.95 4.31
C GLY A 25 -22.41 34.78 3.46
N VAL A 26 -21.67 34.57 2.38
CA VAL A 26 -21.40 33.22 1.93
C VAL A 26 -20.68 32.57 3.12
N LEU A 27 -21.48 32.15 4.09
CA LEU A 27 -21.21 30.98 4.90
C LEU A 27 -21.03 29.91 3.84
N SER A 28 -19.78 29.76 3.40
CA SER A 28 -19.29 28.53 2.83
C SER A 28 -19.71 27.48 3.85
N ALA A 29 -20.82 26.80 3.55
CA ALA A 29 -21.21 25.61 4.25
C ALA A 29 -19.95 24.77 4.25
N LYS A 30 -19.38 24.52 5.43
CA LYS A 30 -18.33 23.52 5.56
C LYS A 30 -18.96 22.27 4.96
N ALA A 31 -18.51 21.89 3.77
CA ALA A 31 -18.95 20.67 3.12
C ALA A 31 -18.83 19.59 4.19
N GLU A 32 -19.94 18.95 4.51
CA GLU A 32 -19.89 17.80 5.41
C GLU A 32 -18.88 16.83 4.80
N ASP A 33 -17.80 16.52 5.53
CA ASP A 33 -16.69 15.68 5.05
C ASP A 33 -17.28 14.48 4.30
N THR A 34 -17.17 14.53 2.97
CA THR A 34 -17.84 13.56 2.11
C THR A 34 -17.21 12.20 2.33
N PHE A 35 -17.92 11.14 1.93
CA PHE A 35 -17.35 9.80 2.02
C PHE A 35 -16.04 9.70 1.22
N ALA A 36 -15.96 10.37 0.07
CA ALA A 36 -14.75 10.52 -0.73
C ALA A 36 -13.61 11.17 0.05
N ASP A 37 -13.85 12.29 0.75
CA ASP A 37 -12.81 12.97 1.55
C ASP A 37 -12.23 12.05 2.63
N LYS A 38 -13.08 11.24 3.25
CA LYS A 38 -12.64 10.27 4.26
C LYS A 38 -11.90 9.10 3.63
N ILE A 39 -12.28 8.64 2.43
CA ILE A 39 -11.47 7.66 1.70
C ILE A 39 -10.09 8.23 1.44
N LEU A 40 -9.97 9.44 0.91
CA LEU A 40 -8.67 10.06 0.61
C LEU A 40 -7.82 10.27 1.87
N GLN A 41 -8.46 10.62 3.00
CA GLN A 41 -7.77 10.76 4.29
C GLN A 41 -7.11 9.45 4.74
N TYR A 42 -7.74 8.30 4.53
CA TYR A 42 -7.23 7.01 4.99
C TYR A 42 -6.51 6.20 3.90
N PHE A 43 -6.81 6.47 2.63
CA PHE A 43 -6.39 5.76 1.43
C PHE A 43 -6.05 6.76 0.31
N PRO A 44 -4.97 7.55 0.46
CA PRO A 44 -4.58 8.55 -0.55
C PRO A 44 -4.26 7.93 -1.91
N GLN A 45 -3.94 6.63 -1.97
CA GLN A 45 -3.75 5.89 -3.23
C GLN A 45 -5.04 5.63 -4.02
N ALA A 46 -6.21 6.01 -3.48
CA ALA A 46 -7.48 5.94 -4.19
C ALA A 46 -7.59 7.00 -5.29
N ASP A 47 -6.98 8.17 -5.06
CA ASP A 47 -6.81 9.25 -6.03
C ASP A 47 -5.64 8.92 -6.95
N THR A 48 -5.98 8.36 -8.12
CA THR A 48 -5.01 7.84 -9.09
C THR A 48 -4.48 8.94 -10.00
N ASN A 49 -5.34 9.89 -10.36
CA ASN A 49 -4.97 11.03 -11.19
C ASN A 49 -4.28 12.16 -10.40
N LYS A 50 -4.28 12.08 -9.06
CA LYS A 50 -3.68 13.01 -8.10
C LYS A 50 -4.28 14.41 -8.13
N ASP A 51 -5.56 14.51 -8.46
CA ASP A 51 -6.28 15.79 -8.49
C ASP A 51 -6.85 16.20 -7.13
N GLY A 52 -6.74 15.33 -6.12
CA GLY A 52 -7.21 15.56 -4.75
C GLY A 52 -8.72 15.31 -4.57
N VAL A 53 -9.42 14.79 -5.57
CA VAL A 53 -10.86 14.53 -5.56
C VAL A 53 -11.13 13.13 -6.11
N LEU A 54 -11.84 12.30 -5.35
CA LEU A 54 -12.17 10.96 -5.83
C LEU A 54 -13.26 11.06 -6.90
N SER A 55 -12.92 10.74 -8.15
CA SER A 55 -13.90 10.70 -9.25
C SER A 55 -14.85 9.50 -9.12
N GLU A 56 -16.00 9.52 -9.80
CA GLU A 56 -16.95 8.38 -9.80
C GLU A 56 -16.28 7.09 -10.32
N GLU A 57 -15.37 7.21 -11.28
CA GLU A 57 -14.60 6.10 -11.82
C GLU A 57 -13.62 5.52 -10.79
N GLU A 58 -12.92 6.39 -10.07
CA GLU A 58 -11.98 5.99 -9.01
C GLU A 58 -12.72 5.37 -7.82
N GLU A 59 -13.87 5.93 -7.45
CA GLU A 59 -14.73 5.36 -6.42
C GLU A 59 -15.25 3.97 -6.82
N ALA A 60 -15.61 3.77 -8.09
CA ALA A 60 -16.02 2.47 -8.59
C ALA A 60 -14.88 1.44 -8.56
N VAL A 61 -13.63 1.86 -8.87
CA VAL A 61 -12.44 1.01 -8.74
C VAL A 61 -12.19 0.64 -7.28
N VAL A 62 -12.28 1.61 -6.36
CA VAL A 62 -12.13 1.40 -4.91
C VAL A 62 -13.20 0.45 -4.40
N SER A 63 -14.45 0.64 -4.80
CA SER A 63 -15.58 -0.19 -4.37
C SER A 63 -15.45 -1.63 -4.87
N ARG A 64 -15.07 -1.84 -6.14
CA ARG A 64 -14.80 -3.20 -6.68
C ARG A 64 -13.67 -3.89 -5.92
N ARG A 65 -12.57 -3.18 -5.64
CA ARG A 65 -11.44 -3.71 -4.85
C ARG A 65 -11.87 -4.02 -3.41
N ALA A 66 -12.72 -3.18 -2.83
CA ALA A 66 -13.24 -3.35 -1.48
C ALA A 66 -14.12 -4.62 -1.36
N ILE A 67 -14.97 -4.90 -2.35
CA ILE A 67 -15.79 -6.13 -2.39
C ILE A 67 -14.88 -7.36 -2.53
N GLN A 68 -13.88 -7.32 -3.42
CA GLN A 68 -12.93 -8.43 -3.57
C GLN A 68 -12.16 -8.71 -2.28
N ARG A 69 -11.77 -7.68 -1.53
CA ARG A 69 -11.02 -7.81 -0.28
C ARG A 69 -11.91 -8.17 0.92
N TYR A 70 -13.15 -7.68 0.93
CA TYR A 70 -14.11 -7.85 2.00
C TYR A 70 -15.46 -8.31 1.43
N PRO A 71 -15.58 -9.59 1.01
CA PRO A 71 -16.82 -10.09 0.41
C PRO A 71 -18.01 -10.09 1.38
N LYS A 72 -17.76 -9.92 2.68
CA LYS A 72 -18.80 -9.74 3.72
C LYS A 72 -19.23 -8.28 3.93
N ALA A 73 -18.70 -7.35 3.14
CA ALA A 73 -19.04 -5.94 3.21
C ALA A 73 -20.29 -5.61 2.37
N ASP A 74 -20.50 -6.36 1.29
CA ASP A 74 -21.74 -6.43 0.52
C ASP A 74 -22.72 -7.32 1.30
N VAL A 75 -23.62 -6.70 2.04
CA VAL A 75 -24.53 -7.36 3.00
C VAL A 75 -25.79 -7.83 2.30
N ASP A 76 -26.26 -7.08 1.31
CA ASP A 76 -27.43 -7.43 0.51
C ASP A 76 -27.10 -8.33 -0.70
N GLY A 77 -25.81 -8.47 -1.03
CA GLY A 77 -25.31 -9.38 -2.05
C GLY A 77 -25.57 -8.89 -3.47
N ASP A 78 -25.75 -7.59 -3.65
CA ASP A 78 -26.11 -7.00 -4.94
C ASP A 78 -24.90 -6.79 -5.88
N GLY A 79 -23.70 -7.10 -5.40
CA GLY A 79 -22.45 -6.97 -6.15
C GLY A 79 -21.91 -5.54 -6.21
N SER A 80 -22.49 -4.63 -5.43
CA SER A 80 -22.06 -3.26 -5.24
C SER A 80 -21.96 -2.95 -3.74
N LEU A 81 -21.42 -1.78 -3.39
CA LEU A 81 -21.49 -1.32 -2.00
C LEU A 81 -22.36 -0.07 -1.97
N SER A 82 -23.50 -0.15 -1.31
CA SER A 82 -24.30 1.02 -0.98
C SER A 82 -23.53 1.97 -0.06
N ASP A 83 -23.93 3.23 0.01
CA ASP A 83 -23.29 4.23 0.87
C ASP A 83 -23.27 3.81 2.36
N LYS A 84 -24.28 3.06 2.78
CA LYS A 84 -24.36 2.52 4.15
C LYS A 84 -23.30 1.45 4.39
N GLU A 85 -23.07 0.56 3.43
CA GLU A 85 -22.08 -0.51 3.52
C GLU A 85 -20.67 0.03 3.41
N LYS A 86 -20.45 0.96 2.47
CA LYS A 86 -19.24 1.78 2.34
C LYS A 86 -18.83 2.41 3.68
N GLN A 87 -19.77 3.07 4.37
CA GLN A 87 -19.51 3.68 5.67
C GLN A 87 -19.23 2.65 6.78
N GLN A 88 -19.93 1.53 6.81
CA GLN A 88 -19.69 0.47 7.80
C GLN A 88 -18.33 -0.19 7.59
N LEU A 89 -17.97 -0.46 6.35
CA LEU A 89 -16.67 -0.99 5.98
C LEU A 89 -15.56 -0.02 6.39
N LEU A 90 -15.70 1.26 6.04
CA LEU A 90 -14.73 2.28 6.42
C LEU A 90 -14.55 2.36 7.95
N LYS A 91 -15.64 2.37 8.73
CA LYS A 91 -15.57 2.34 10.20
C LYS A 91 -14.83 1.11 10.72
N ARG A 92 -15.07 -0.07 10.14
CA ARG A 92 -14.38 -1.32 10.52
C ARG A 92 -12.90 -1.25 10.18
N VAL A 93 -12.54 -0.81 8.98
CA VAL A 93 -11.14 -0.72 8.54
C VAL A 93 -10.37 0.33 9.34
N VAL A 94 -10.96 1.49 9.61
CA VAL A 94 -10.36 2.53 10.47
C VAL A 94 -10.20 2.03 11.92
N ALA A 95 -11.20 1.34 12.48
CA ALA A 95 -11.11 0.78 13.83
C ALA A 95 -10.02 -0.32 13.93
N LEU A 96 -9.90 -1.18 12.91
CA LEU A 96 -8.83 -2.17 12.83
C LEU A 96 -7.45 -1.49 12.76
N ARG A 97 -7.31 -0.46 11.92
CA ARG A 97 -6.06 0.31 11.80
C ARG A 97 -5.69 1.02 13.10
N LYS A 98 -6.66 1.58 13.82
CA LYS A 98 -6.44 2.21 15.12
C LYS A 98 -6.03 1.19 16.19
N ARG A 99 -6.67 0.02 16.23
CA ARG A 99 -6.28 -1.09 17.13
C ARG A 99 -4.87 -1.63 16.84
N MET A 100 -4.47 -1.65 15.57
CA MET A 100 -3.10 -2.00 15.18
C MET A 100 -2.07 -0.95 15.63
N ASN A 101 -2.45 0.32 15.78
CA ASN A 101 -1.58 1.36 16.33
C ASN A 101 -1.58 1.39 17.88
N ASP A 102 -2.72 1.12 18.53
CA ASP A 102 -2.88 1.18 20.00
C ASP A 102 -2.30 -0.06 20.74
N THR A 103 -1.96 -1.15 20.04
CA THR A 103 -1.40 -2.38 20.66
C THR A 103 0.13 -2.43 20.71
N SER A 104 0.78 -1.27 20.77
CA SER A 104 2.21 -1.20 21.11
C SER A 104 2.42 -1.64 22.57
N PRO A 105 3.31 -2.60 22.88
CA PRO A 105 3.56 -3.01 24.27
C PRO A 105 4.25 -1.88 25.05
N PRO A 106 4.15 -1.85 26.40
CA PRO A 106 4.71 -0.77 27.21
C PRO A 106 6.21 -0.68 26.97
N THR A 107 6.64 0.52 26.60
CA THR A 107 8.03 0.90 26.34
C THR A 107 8.84 0.80 27.63
N GLY A 108 9.54 -0.32 27.79
CA GLY A 108 10.63 -0.51 28.73
C GLY A 108 11.88 -0.98 27.98
N GLY A 109 12.71 -0.03 27.55
CA GLY A 109 14.12 -0.22 27.20
C GLY A 109 14.42 -0.79 25.80
N PHE A 110 14.86 0.11 24.91
CA PHE A 110 15.64 -0.14 23.68
C PHE A 110 14.97 -0.77 22.45
N PHE A 111 13.85 -0.23 21.94
CA PHE A 111 13.54 -0.34 20.50
C PHE A 111 12.81 0.91 20.00
N GLY A 112 13.52 1.76 19.25
CA GLY A 112 12.93 2.83 18.46
C GLY A 112 12.18 2.24 17.27
N GLY A 113 10.86 2.14 17.38
CA GLY A 113 9.95 1.84 16.28
C GLY A 113 9.58 3.11 15.53
N GLY A 114 10.43 3.53 14.60
CA GLY A 114 10.02 4.44 13.53
C GLY A 114 9.29 3.65 12.45
N LYS A 115 8.20 4.19 11.91
CA LYS A 115 7.81 3.87 10.54
C LYS A 115 8.99 4.29 9.67
N SER A 116 9.81 3.34 9.22
CA SER A 116 10.80 3.63 8.20
C SER A 116 10.06 3.69 6.86
N ASP A 117 9.57 4.88 6.53
CA ASP A 117 9.46 5.26 5.14
C ASP A 117 10.90 5.18 4.60
N SER A 118 11.19 4.24 3.72
CA SER A 118 12.56 4.01 3.23
C SER A 118 13.15 5.22 2.53
N GLY A 119 12.34 6.25 2.23
CA GLY A 119 12.70 7.47 1.51
C GLY A 119 12.96 7.20 0.02
N GLN A 120 13.59 6.06 -0.28
CA GLN A 120 13.80 5.55 -1.62
C GLN A 120 12.67 4.61 -2.04
N LYS A 121 12.00 5.02 -3.12
CA LYS A 121 11.03 4.22 -3.86
C LYS A 121 11.75 3.03 -4.52
N PRO A 122 11.17 1.81 -4.51
CA PRO A 122 11.70 0.70 -5.28
C PRO A 122 11.82 1.03 -6.77
N SER A 123 12.86 0.49 -7.42
CA SER A 123 12.96 0.47 -8.89
C SER A 123 11.80 -0.32 -9.47
N PHE A 124 11.48 -1.46 -8.86
CA PHE A 124 10.27 -2.23 -9.14
C PHE A 124 9.60 -2.62 -7.83
N GLU A 125 8.30 -2.34 -7.73
CA GLU A 125 7.48 -2.57 -6.55
C GLU A 125 6.50 -3.72 -6.79
N ASN A 126 6.28 -4.56 -5.78
CA ASN A 126 5.34 -5.67 -5.78
C ASN A 126 5.49 -6.63 -6.98
N VAL A 127 6.73 -6.89 -7.39
CA VAL A 127 7.05 -7.83 -8.46
C VAL A 127 6.59 -9.22 -8.05
N LYS A 128 5.68 -9.81 -8.83
CA LYS A 128 5.17 -11.16 -8.60
C LYS A 128 6.21 -12.22 -8.95
N TYR A 129 6.31 -13.25 -8.10
CA TYR A 129 7.14 -14.43 -8.33
C TYR A 129 6.38 -15.76 -8.18
N GLY A 130 5.11 -15.70 -7.83
CA GLY A 130 4.22 -16.84 -7.64
C GLY A 130 2.75 -16.41 -7.59
N GLU A 131 1.85 -17.39 -7.51
CA GLU A 131 0.40 -17.16 -7.61
C GLU A 131 -0.19 -16.49 -6.36
N ASP A 132 0.35 -16.78 -5.18
CA ASP A 132 -0.20 -16.26 -3.92
C ASP A 132 -0.09 -14.74 -3.83
N GLU A 133 -1.04 -14.09 -3.15
CA GLU A 133 -1.03 -12.62 -2.97
C GLU A 133 0.28 -12.13 -2.36
N ARG A 134 0.87 -12.91 -1.44
CA ARG A 134 2.13 -12.61 -0.74
C ARG A 134 3.37 -12.98 -1.54
N ASN A 135 3.26 -13.65 -2.69
CA ASN A 135 4.41 -13.95 -3.55
C ASN A 135 4.84 -12.71 -4.35
N VAL A 136 5.24 -11.67 -3.63
CA VAL A 136 5.73 -10.39 -4.15
C VAL A 136 7.03 -9.97 -3.49
N PHE A 137 7.85 -9.21 -4.21
CA PHE A 137 9.00 -8.51 -3.65
C PHE A 137 9.10 -7.09 -4.20
N ASP A 138 9.84 -6.25 -3.47
CA ASP A 138 10.32 -4.96 -3.97
C ASP A 138 11.83 -5.08 -4.22
N ILE A 139 12.33 -4.38 -5.24
CA ILE A 139 13.76 -4.33 -5.54
C ILE A 139 14.21 -2.89 -5.83
N TRP A 140 15.36 -2.54 -5.28
CA TRP A 140 16.08 -1.29 -5.48
C TRP A 140 17.40 -1.62 -6.15
N LEU A 141 17.60 -1.13 -7.37
CA LEU A 141 18.83 -1.33 -8.12
C LEU A 141 19.83 -0.22 -7.78
N ALA A 142 21.06 -0.62 -7.47
CA ALA A 142 22.16 0.34 -7.32
C ALA A 142 22.62 0.83 -8.70
N GLU A 143 22.95 2.12 -8.81
CA GLU A 143 23.48 2.67 -10.06
C GLU A 143 24.91 2.16 -10.30
N SER A 144 25.12 1.46 -11.41
CA SER A 144 26.42 0.89 -11.79
C SER A 144 26.47 0.59 -13.28
N GLU A 145 27.64 0.76 -13.89
CA GLU A 145 27.93 0.30 -15.27
C GLU A 145 28.21 -1.22 -15.33
N GLU A 146 28.65 -1.81 -14.21
CA GLU A 146 28.96 -3.24 -14.08
C GLU A 146 27.89 -3.97 -13.26
N PRO A 147 27.71 -5.30 -13.45
CA PRO A 147 26.75 -6.09 -12.68
C PRO A 147 26.93 -5.92 -11.16
N THR A 148 25.83 -5.63 -10.47
CA THR A 148 25.81 -5.34 -9.03
C THR A 148 25.59 -6.61 -8.20
N PRO A 149 26.21 -6.75 -7.02
CA PRO A 149 25.80 -7.79 -6.07
C PRO A 149 24.36 -7.53 -5.57
N LEU A 150 23.69 -8.59 -5.13
CA LEU A 150 22.30 -8.53 -4.66
C LEU A 150 22.19 -8.96 -3.19
N ALA A 151 21.56 -8.12 -2.36
CA ALA A 151 21.19 -8.42 -0.98
C ALA A 151 19.67 -8.63 -0.83
N VAL A 152 19.25 -9.85 -0.50
CA VAL A 152 17.84 -10.24 -0.35
C VAL A 152 17.42 -10.23 1.12
N TYR A 153 16.62 -9.25 1.50
CA TYR A 153 15.98 -9.16 2.81
C TYR A 153 14.79 -10.12 2.92
N ILE A 154 14.86 -11.02 3.91
CA ILE A 154 13.79 -11.93 4.28
C ILE A 154 13.28 -11.54 5.68
N HIS A 155 12.03 -11.07 5.73
CA HIS A 155 11.49 -10.51 6.97
C HIS A 155 11.32 -11.58 8.06
N GLY A 156 11.36 -11.16 9.33
CA GLY A 156 10.99 -11.99 10.48
C GLY A 156 9.48 -11.95 10.77
N GLY A 157 9.04 -12.71 11.77
CA GLY A 157 7.64 -12.71 12.22
C GLY A 157 7.07 -14.09 12.57
N GLY A 158 7.93 -15.02 12.98
CA GLY A 158 7.51 -16.38 13.40
C GLY A 158 6.73 -17.14 12.33
N PHE A 159 6.95 -16.82 11.05
CA PHE A 159 6.20 -17.32 9.89
C PHE A 159 4.70 -17.01 9.89
N LYS A 160 4.20 -16.21 10.84
CA LYS A 160 2.77 -15.90 11.03
C LYS A 160 2.44 -14.44 10.77
N ASN A 161 3.46 -13.58 10.74
CA ASN A 161 3.34 -12.16 10.45
C ASN A 161 4.59 -11.64 9.74
N GLY A 162 4.55 -10.35 9.43
CA GLY A 162 5.68 -9.62 8.87
C GLY A 162 5.46 -9.25 7.43
N SER A 163 6.38 -8.43 6.93
CA SER A 163 6.28 -7.92 5.58
C SER A 163 7.62 -7.36 5.12
N LYS A 164 7.80 -7.27 3.80
CA LYS A 164 8.97 -6.68 3.14
C LYS A 164 9.27 -5.24 3.59
N GLU A 165 8.24 -4.49 4.02
CA GLU A 165 8.36 -3.12 4.55
C GLU A 165 9.07 -3.05 5.93
N LYS A 166 9.40 -4.19 6.54
CA LYS A 166 10.24 -4.22 7.75
C LYS A 166 11.73 -3.96 7.46
N LEU A 167 12.13 -3.89 6.18
CA LEU A 167 13.47 -3.44 5.82
C LEU A 167 13.66 -1.98 6.27
N LYS A 168 14.67 -1.75 7.11
CA LYS A 168 14.96 -0.42 7.64
C LYS A 168 15.57 0.47 6.57
N ALA A 169 15.09 1.72 6.49
CA ALA A 169 15.58 2.75 5.55
C ALA A 169 17.10 2.90 5.60
N GLU A 170 17.68 2.96 6.80
CA GLU A 170 19.12 3.17 6.99
C GLU A 170 19.93 1.97 6.49
N LYS A 171 19.37 0.76 6.60
CA LYS A 171 20.01 -0.46 6.10
C LYS A 171 19.94 -0.53 4.57
N LEU A 172 18.80 -0.16 3.99
CA LEU A 172 18.62 -0.07 2.54
C LEU A 172 19.61 0.94 1.93
N ALA A 173 19.61 2.17 2.44
CA ALA A 173 20.50 3.24 1.97
C ALA A 173 21.96 2.81 2.04
N ALA A 174 22.41 2.26 3.18
CA ALA A 174 23.80 1.83 3.34
C ALA A 174 24.24 0.71 2.37
N LEU A 175 23.32 -0.16 1.93
CA LEU A 175 23.63 -1.20 0.94
C LEU A 175 23.67 -0.60 -0.47
N LEU A 176 22.72 0.27 -0.82
CA LEU A 176 22.69 0.95 -2.12
C LEU A 176 23.90 1.86 -2.29
N ASP A 177 24.28 2.63 -1.27
CA ASP A 177 25.48 3.48 -1.26
C ASP A 177 26.78 2.67 -1.41
N ALA A 178 26.75 1.39 -1.06
CA ALA A 178 27.87 0.45 -1.26
C ALA A 178 27.86 -0.23 -2.64
N GLY A 179 26.95 0.18 -3.55
CA GLY A 179 26.81 -0.41 -4.88
C GLY A 179 26.11 -1.77 -4.88
N ILE A 180 25.36 -2.09 -3.83
CA ILE A 180 24.66 -3.38 -3.67
C ILE A 180 23.17 -3.17 -3.94
N SER A 181 22.64 -3.84 -4.97
CA SER A 181 21.21 -3.89 -5.22
C SER A 181 20.51 -4.64 -4.09
N VAL A 182 19.32 -4.21 -3.70
CA VAL A 182 18.60 -4.78 -2.54
C VAL A 182 17.23 -5.24 -2.97
N ALA A 183 16.81 -6.42 -2.53
CA ALA A 183 15.43 -6.88 -2.66
C ALA A 183 14.83 -7.18 -1.28
N ALA A 184 13.52 -7.00 -1.12
CA ALA A 184 12.79 -7.35 0.08
C ALA A 184 11.57 -8.19 -0.28
N ILE A 185 11.48 -9.42 0.26
CA ILE A 185 10.46 -10.39 -0.15
C ILE A 185 9.36 -10.53 0.90
N ASN A 186 8.13 -10.74 0.44
CA ASN A 186 7.09 -11.40 1.21
C ASN A 186 7.12 -12.90 0.93
N TYR A 187 6.54 -13.70 1.83
CA TYR A 187 6.34 -15.14 1.69
C TYR A 187 5.04 -15.56 2.41
N ARG A 188 4.47 -16.72 2.06
CA ARG A 188 3.23 -17.24 2.66
C ARG A 188 3.38 -17.57 4.14
N PHE A 189 2.30 -17.37 4.90
CA PHE A 189 2.31 -17.62 6.33
C PHE A 189 1.87 -19.03 6.69
N VAL A 190 2.37 -19.53 7.83
CA VAL A 190 1.98 -20.86 8.37
C VAL A 190 0.54 -20.95 8.82
N THR A 191 -0.20 -19.83 8.84
CA THR A 191 -1.64 -19.81 9.08
C THR A 191 -2.45 -20.23 7.86
N THR A 192 -1.89 -20.10 6.65
CA THR A 192 -2.51 -20.51 5.39
C THR A 192 -1.81 -21.76 4.83
N ASP A 193 -0.48 -21.83 4.94
CA ASP A 193 0.34 -22.86 4.31
C ASP A 193 1.43 -23.37 5.25
N PRO A 194 1.46 -24.68 5.61
CA PRO A 194 2.44 -25.20 6.55
C PRO A 194 3.88 -25.08 6.02
N LEU A 195 4.86 -25.12 6.93
CA LEU A 195 6.26 -25.25 6.52
C LEU A 195 6.46 -26.56 5.72
N PRO A 196 7.35 -26.57 4.71
CA PRO A 196 8.34 -25.55 4.35
C PRO A 196 7.87 -24.55 3.27
N THR A 197 6.58 -24.21 3.18
CA THR A 197 6.09 -23.32 2.11
C THR A 197 6.78 -21.96 2.08
N ALA A 198 6.97 -21.32 3.25
CA ALA A 198 7.71 -20.05 3.34
C ALA A 198 9.15 -20.15 2.80
N HIS A 199 9.80 -21.30 3.00
CA HIS A 199 11.14 -21.58 2.50
C HIS A 199 11.15 -21.72 0.97
N ARG A 200 10.19 -22.46 0.43
CA ARG A 200 10.02 -22.64 -1.02
C ARG A 200 9.69 -21.32 -1.71
N ASP A 201 8.90 -20.46 -1.07
CA ASP A 201 8.63 -19.11 -1.55
C ASP A 201 9.90 -18.26 -1.64
N ALA A 202 10.76 -18.32 -0.62
CA ALA A 202 12.04 -17.61 -0.64
C ALA A 202 13.01 -18.14 -1.70
N LYS A 203 13.09 -19.48 -1.88
CA LYS A 203 13.77 -20.10 -3.02
C LYS A 203 13.27 -19.50 -4.32
N ARG A 204 11.95 -19.53 -4.54
CA ARG A 204 11.32 -19.08 -5.78
C ARG A 204 11.57 -17.60 -6.05
N ALA A 205 11.56 -16.77 -5.00
CA ALA A 205 11.86 -15.35 -5.11
C ALA A 205 13.30 -15.11 -5.60
N ILE A 206 14.29 -15.82 -5.03
CA ILE A 206 15.70 -15.73 -5.46
C ILE A 206 15.85 -16.16 -6.92
N GLN A 207 15.29 -17.31 -7.28
CA GLN A 207 15.30 -17.81 -8.65
C GLN A 207 14.67 -16.79 -9.64
N SER A 208 13.56 -16.16 -9.25
CA SER A 208 12.89 -15.14 -10.06
C SER A 208 13.70 -13.86 -10.22
N MET A 209 14.57 -13.53 -9.26
CA MET A 209 15.50 -12.40 -9.38
C MET A 209 16.65 -12.75 -10.32
N ARG A 210 17.18 -13.98 -10.23
CA ARG A 210 18.23 -14.47 -11.13
C ARG A 210 17.79 -14.57 -12.58
N SER A 211 16.56 -15.03 -12.83
CA SER A 211 16.01 -15.08 -14.19
C SER A 211 15.86 -13.70 -14.86
N LYS A 212 16.02 -12.61 -14.10
CA LYS A 212 15.97 -11.22 -14.55
C LYS A 212 17.30 -10.49 -14.36
N ALA A 213 18.36 -11.21 -14.00
CA ALA A 213 19.63 -10.60 -13.61
C ALA A 213 20.26 -9.77 -14.74
N ASP A 214 20.19 -10.26 -15.98
CA ASP A 214 20.66 -9.51 -17.16
C ASP A 214 19.89 -8.20 -17.36
N GLU A 215 18.56 -8.22 -17.21
CA GLU A 215 17.70 -7.03 -17.33
C GLU A 215 18.00 -6.01 -16.22
N TRP A 216 18.34 -6.50 -15.03
CA TRP A 216 18.51 -5.68 -13.83
C TRP A 216 19.98 -5.38 -13.51
N ASN A 217 20.91 -5.76 -14.37
CA ASN A 217 22.35 -5.61 -14.17
C ASN A 217 22.81 -6.17 -12.81
N ILE A 218 22.42 -7.43 -12.52
CA ILE A 218 22.74 -8.13 -11.28
C ILE A 218 23.77 -9.23 -11.57
N ASP A 219 24.78 -9.30 -10.73
CA ASP A 219 25.76 -10.38 -10.71
C ASP A 219 25.21 -11.59 -9.96
N THR A 220 24.89 -12.65 -10.70
CA THR A 220 24.33 -13.87 -10.13
C THR A 220 25.31 -14.68 -9.29
N ASP A 221 26.62 -14.40 -9.36
CA ASP A 221 27.62 -15.05 -8.49
C ASP A 221 27.77 -14.34 -7.14
N ARG A 222 27.10 -13.19 -6.94
CA ARG A 222 27.17 -12.38 -5.72
C ARG A 222 25.79 -12.07 -5.15
N VAL A 223 25.06 -13.12 -4.80
CA VAL A 223 23.75 -13.03 -4.14
C VAL A 223 23.86 -13.43 -2.67
N ALA A 224 23.40 -12.57 -1.76
CA ALA A 224 23.36 -12.84 -0.32
C ALA A 224 21.96 -12.63 0.24
N ALA A 225 21.53 -13.47 1.19
CA ALA A 225 20.27 -13.29 1.91
C ALA A 225 20.51 -12.89 3.37
N PHE A 226 19.66 -12.01 3.90
CA PHE A 226 19.72 -11.60 5.30
C PHE A 226 18.33 -11.38 5.91
N GLY A 227 18.23 -11.58 7.22
CA GLY A 227 16.95 -11.48 7.93
C GLY A 227 17.11 -11.72 9.43
N GLY A 228 16.00 -11.60 10.16
CA GLY A 228 15.95 -11.85 11.61
C GLY A 228 14.88 -12.88 11.97
N SER A 229 15.09 -13.66 13.04
CA SER A 229 14.12 -14.65 13.53
C SER A 229 13.74 -15.67 12.43
N ALA A 230 12.46 -15.78 12.09
CA ALA A 230 11.98 -16.62 10.97
C ALA A 230 12.73 -16.36 9.66
N GLY A 231 13.02 -15.09 9.33
CA GLY A 231 13.77 -14.73 8.13
C GLY A 231 15.23 -15.20 8.18
N ALA A 232 15.88 -15.11 9.34
CA ALA A 232 17.23 -15.68 9.53
C ALA A 232 17.22 -17.20 9.38
N GLN A 233 16.18 -17.87 9.87
CA GLN A 233 16.04 -19.31 9.72
C GLN A 233 15.86 -19.71 8.24
N ILE A 234 15.10 -18.94 7.46
CA ILE A 234 15.01 -19.14 5.99
C ILE A 234 16.37 -18.92 5.32
N CYS A 235 17.11 -17.86 5.69
CA CYS A 235 18.46 -17.61 5.17
C CYS A 235 19.38 -18.80 5.44
N MET A 236 19.34 -19.36 6.66
CA MET A 236 20.12 -20.55 7.02
C MET A 236 19.68 -21.78 6.23
N TRP A 237 18.37 -21.98 6.04
CA TRP A 237 17.88 -23.10 5.22
C TRP A 237 18.38 -23.01 3.77
N LEU A 238 18.36 -21.83 3.16
CA LEU A 238 18.93 -21.60 1.84
C LEU A 238 20.45 -21.87 1.82
N ALA A 239 21.18 -21.31 2.78
CA ALA A 239 22.64 -21.41 2.83
C ALA A 239 23.15 -22.86 3.04
N TYR A 240 22.40 -23.69 3.79
CA TYR A 240 22.80 -25.06 4.15
C TYR A 240 22.18 -26.14 3.26
N SER A 241 21.37 -25.80 2.26
CA SER A 241 20.80 -26.77 1.32
C SER A 241 21.61 -26.82 0.04
N ASP A 242 21.77 -27.99 -0.59
CA ASP A 242 22.34 -28.08 -1.94
C ASP A 242 21.61 -27.17 -2.93
N ASP A 243 22.27 -26.85 -4.05
CA ASP A 243 21.62 -26.07 -5.09
C ASP A 243 20.30 -26.74 -5.53
N MET A 244 19.22 -25.98 -5.51
CA MET A 244 17.88 -26.45 -5.81
C MET A 244 17.40 -26.09 -7.23
N ALA A 245 18.31 -25.75 -8.14
CA ALA A 245 18.01 -25.63 -9.57
C ALA A 245 17.47 -26.96 -10.12
N ASP A 246 16.32 -26.91 -10.78
CA ASP A 246 15.80 -28.03 -11.57
C ASP A 246 16.02 -27.74 -13.06
N THR A 247 17.17 -28.15 -13.57
CA THR A 247 17.55 -27.96 -14.99
C THR A 247 16.60 -28.64 -15.98
N THR A 248 15.73 -29.53 -15.52
CA THR A 248 14.76 -30.26 -16.35
C THR A 248 13.35 -29.69 -16.29
N SER A 249 13.08 -28.73 -15.40
CA SER A 249 11.74 -28.13 -15.25
C SER A 249 11.30 -27.41 -16.52
N ASP A 250 10.01 -27.49 -16.85
CA ASP A 250 9.41 -26.68 -17.92
C ASP A 250 9.32 -25.19 -17.55
N ASP A 251 9.38 -24.88 -16.26
CA ASP A 251 9.42 -23.51 -15.75
C ASP A 251 10.86 -22.98 -15.77
N PRO A 252 11.17 -21.97 -16.61
CA PRO A 252 12.52 -21.45 -16.73
C PRO A 252 13.05 -20.86 -15.42
N VAL A 253 12.18 -20.37 -14.53
CA VAL A 253 12.60 -19.85 -13.24
C VAL A 253 13.08 -20.96 -12.32
N GLU A 254 12.49 -22.17 -12.37
CA GLU A 254 12.95 -23.28 -11.53
C GLU A 254 14.34 -23.78 -11.90
N ARG A 255 14.79 -23.50 -13.14
CA ARG A 255 16.13 -23.83 -13.63
C ARG A 255 17.21 -22.93 -13.05
N GLU A 256 16.85 -21.76 -12.54
CA GLU A 256 17.80 -20.83 -11.94
C GLU A 256 18.41 -21.38 -10.65
N SER A 257 19.70 -21.10 -10.44
CA SER A 257 20.39 -21.52 -9.24
C SER A 257 19.84 -20.83 -7.99
N THR A 258 19.99 -21.50 -6.85
CA THR A 258 19.77 -20.90 -5.52
C THR A 258 21.08 -20.52 -4.84
N ARG A 259 22.21 -20.65 -5.54
CA ARG A 259 23.57 -20.41 -5.04
C ARG A 259 24.22 -19.19 -5.64
#